data_AF-A0A1C6AB57-F1
#
_entry.id   AF-A0A1C6AB57-F1
#
_cell.length_a   1.000
_cell.length_b   1.000
_cell.length_c   1.000
_cell.angle_alpha   90.00
_cell.angle_beta   90.00
_cell.angle_gamma   90.00
#
_symmetry.space_group_name_H-M   'P 1'
#
loop_
_entity.id
_entity.type
_entity.pdbx_description
1 polymer ?
#
loop_
_entity_poly.entity_id
_entity_poly.type
_entity_poly.pdbx_seq_one_letter_code
_entity_poly.pdbx_strand_id
1 'polypeptide(L)' 'MYEYKFIKVPLKRGFRVKTGDTFEECKNIIQEGAKNGWRLKQVIVPANENFDMSSDCYQIVFEKEIK' A
#
# COMPACT_ATOMS: atom_id res chain seq x y z
N MET A 1 21.06 -9.99 3.29
CA MET A 1 20.62 -8.89 2.37
C MET A 1 19.10 -8.91 2.33
N TYR A 2 18.41 -7.80 2.04
CA TYR A 2 16.95 -7.79 1.97
C TYR A 2 16.46 -7.55 0.55
N GLU A 3 15.45 -8.31 0.13
CA GLU A 3 14.64 -8.00 -1.04
C GLU A 3 13.44 -7.14 -0.63
N TYR A 4 13.10 -6.14 -1.45
CA TYR A 4 11.99 -5.24 -1.20
C TYR A 4 10.93 -5.39 -2.29
N LYS A 5 9.66 -5.35 -1.87
CA LYS A 5 8.50 -5.35 -2.77
C LYS A 5 7.63 -4.14 -2.48
N PHE A 6 7.29 -3.40 -3.53
CA PHE A 6 6.43 -2.22 -3.47
C PHE A 6 5.09 -2.53 -4.13
N ILE A 7 3.99 -2.31 -3.41
CA ILE A 7 2.64 -2.50 -3.92
C ILE A 7 1.90 -1.16 -3.85
N LYS A 8 1.55 -0.62 -5.01
CA LYS A 8 0.74 0.59 -5.13
C LYS A 8 -0.75 0.21 -5.03
N VAL A 9 -1.46 0.86 -4.12
CA VAL A 9 -2.91 0.71 -3.92
C VAL A 9 -3.58 2.04 -4.24
N PRO A 10 -4.16 2.20 -5.44
CA PRO A 10 -4.81 3.45 -5.83
C PRO A 10 -6.04 3.74 -4.97
N LEU A 11 -6.27 5.01 -4.63
CA LEU A 11 -7.49 5.41 -3.95
C LEU A 11 -8.68 5.17 -4.88
N LYS A 12 -9.67 4.43 -4.39
CA LYS A 12 -10.94 4.26 -5.08
C LYS A 12 -11.67 5.62 -5.13
N ARG A 13 -12.17 5.98 -6.31
CA ARG A 13 -12.99 7.19 -6.55
C ARG A 13 -14.29 6.80 -7.22
N GLY A 14 -15.40 7.40 -6.80
CA GLY A 14 -16.71 7.22 -7.43
C GLY A 14 -17.88 7.20 -6.46
N PHE A 15 -19.09 7.35 -6.98
CA PHE A 15 -20.33 7.48 -6.20
C PHE A 15 -20.67 6.28 -5.30
N ARG A 16 -20.07 5.10 -5.56
CA ARG A 16 -20.30 3.87 -4.78
C ARG A 16 -19.17 3.53 -3.81
N VAL A 17 -18.12 4.35 -3.76
CA VAL A 17 -16.98 4.12 -2.87
C VAL A 17 -17.35 4.57 -1.47
N LYS A 18 -17.18 3.69 -0.48
CA LYS A 18 -17.34 4.04 0.92
C LYS A 18 -16.01 4.51 1.50
N THR A 19 -16.10 5.43 2.46
CA THR A 19 -14.95 5.84 3.26
C THR A 19 -14.30 4.60 3.88
N GLY A 20 -13.02 4.37 3.59
CA GLY A 20 -12.27 3.23 4.11
C GLY A 20 -12.13 2.03 3.18
N ASP A 21 -12.80 1.99 2.01
CA ASP A 21 -12.71 0.84 1.09
C ASP A 21 -11.26 0.54 0.65
N THR A 22 -10.48 1.58 0.37
CA THR A 22 -9.06 1.42 0.04
C THR A 22 -8.23 0.97 1.25
N PHE A 23 -8.62 1.39 2.45
CA PHE A 23 -7.92 1.02 3.68
C PHE A 23 -8.10 -0.48 4.00
N GLU A 24 -9.31 -1.02 3.80
CA GLU A 24 -9.57 -2.46 3.93
C GLU A 24 -8.79 -3.27 2.87
N GLU A 25 -8.67 -2.75 1.65
CA GLU A 25 -7.82 -3.38 0.63
C GLU A 25 -6.34 -3.41 1.03
N CYS A 26 -5.82 -2.31 1.59
CA CYS A 26 -4.47 -2.30 2.15
C CYS A 26 -4.29 -3.37 3.24
N LYS A 27 -5.26 -3.55 4.15
CA LYS A 27 -5.20 -4.61 5.18
C LYS A 27 -5.15 -6.00 4.55
N ASN A 28 -5.97 -6.27 3.55
CA ASN A 28 -5.98 -7.56 2.85
C ASN A 28 -4.63 -7.84 2.21
N ILE A 29 -4.04 -6.86 1.51
CA ILE A 29 -2.71 -6.98 0.89
C ILE A 29 -1.63 -7.25 1.95
N ILE A 30 -1.69 -6.58 3.11
CA ILE A 30 -0.76 -6.81 4.23
C ILE A 30 -0.88 -8.23 4.77
N GLN A 31 -2.10 -8.71 4.99
CA GLN A 31 -2.34 -10.08 5.46
C GLN A 31 -1.89 -11.14 4.45
N GLU A 32 -2.17 -10.94 3.17
CA GLU A 32 -1.73 -11.83 2.09
C GLU A 32 -0.20 -11.84 1.96
N GLY A 33 0.45 -10.68 2.05
CA GLY A 33 1.90 -10.57 2.06
C GLY A 33 2.51 -11.35 3.22
N ALA A 34 1.98 -11.18 4.43
CA ALA A 34 2.43 -11.90 5.62
C ALA A 34 2.30 -13.43 5.47
N LYS A 35 1.17 -13.92 4.93
CA LYS A 35 0.97 -15.35 4.62
C LYS A 35 2.00 -15.89 3.63
N ASN A 36 2.46 -15.05 2.71
CA ASN A 36 3.47 -15.38 1.70
C ASN A 36 4.92 -15.18 2.19
N GLY A 37 5.13 -14.96 3.50
CA GLY A 37 6.45 -14.82 4.10
C GLY A 37 7.11 -13.44 3.89
N TRP A 38 6.33 -12.43 3.50
CA TRP A 38 6.79 -11.05 3.41
C TRP A 38 6.50 -10.29 4.71
N ARG A 39 7.49 -9.56 5.23
CA ARG A 39 7.31 -8.70 6.39
C ARG A 39 6.90 -7.31 5.92
N LEU A 40 5.83 -6.75 6.50
CA LEU A 40 5.49 -5.34 6.29
C LEU A 40 6.62 -4.46 6.84
N LYS A 41 7.17 -3.61 5.99
CA LYS A 41 8.19 -2.63 6.37
C LYS A 41 7.60 -1.25 6.64
N GLN A 42 6.81 -0.74 5.70
CA GLN A 42 6.27 0.62 5.76
C GLN A 42 5.03 0.75 4.87
N VAL A 43 4.15 1.69 5.21
CA VAL A 43 3.14 2.23 4.28
C VAL A 43 3.50 3.69 4.02
N ILE A 44 3.65 4.04 2.74
CA ILE A 44 3.97 5.39 2.27
C ILE A 44 2.72 5.99 1.65
N VAL A 45 2.45 7.24 1.96
CA VAL A 45 1.46 8.06 1.25
C VAL A 45 2.29 9.02 0.39
N PRO A 46 2.33 8.85 -0.95
CA PRO A 46 3.15 9.69 -1.79
C PRO A 46 2.77 11.15 -1.62
N ALA A 47 3.78 12.01 -1.53
CA ALA A 47 3.55 13.45 -1.62
C ALA A 47 3.11 13.77 -3.05
N ASN A 48 2.06 14.58 -3.19
CA ASN A 48 1.72 15.14 -4.48
C ASN A 48 2.71 16.26 -4.79
N GLU A 49 3.68 15.95 -5.65
CA GLU A 49 4.66 16.95 -6.12
C GLU A 49 4.01 17.97 -7.06
N ASN A 50 2.92 17.59 -7.72
CA ASN A 50 2.04 18.51 -8.44
C ASN A 50 0.95 18.97 -7.46
N PHE A 51 0.72 20.28 -7.36
CA PHE A 51 -0.15 21.03 -6.43
C PHE A 51 -1.61 20.56 -6.16
N ASP A 52 -1.99 19.35 -6.56
CA ASP A 52 -3.26 18.74 -6.18
C ASP A 52 -3.19 18.27 -4.71
N MET A 53 -4.15 18.66 -3.89
CA MET A 53 -4.01 18.63 -2.42
C MET A 53 -4.20 17.25 -1.77
N SER A 54 -4.38 16.17 -2.55
CA SER A 54 -4.69 14.84 -2.00
C SER A 54 -3.92 13.70 -2.67
N SER A 55 -3.13 12.93 -1.89
CA SER A 55 -2.44 11.73 -2.39
C SER A 55 -3.40 10.79 -3.13
N ASP A 56 -2.95 10.27 -4.26
CA ASP A 56 -3.76 9.38 -5.12
C ASP A 56 -3.68 7.90 -4.74
N CYS A 57 -2.80 7.51 -3.81
CA CYS A 57 -2.58 6.11 -3.47
C CYS A 57 -1.89 5.88 -2.12
N TYR A 58 -1.95 4.63 -1.66
CA TYR A 58 -0.99 4.09 -0.69
C TYR A 58 0.08 3.29 -1.42
N GLN A 59 1.28 3.26 -0.87
CA GLN A 59 2.35 2.39 -1.33
C GLN A 59 2.83 1.54 -0.16
N ILE A 60 2.52 0.25 -0.22
CA ILE A 60 2.86 -0.73 0.80
C ILE A 60 4.22 -1.33 0.45
N VAL A 61 5.16 -1.23 1.38
CA VAL A 61 6.52 -1.72 1.25
C VAL A 61 6.68 -2.95 2.11
N PHE A 62 7.05 -4.07 1.49
CA PHE A 62 7.44 -5.29 2.18
C PHE A 62 8.95 -5.53 2.05
N GLU A 63 9.50 -6.22 3.03
CA GLU A 63 10.86 -6.74 3.01
C GLU A 63 10.86 -8.25 3.28
N LYS A 64 11.84 -8.95 2.69
CA LYS A 64 12.13 -10.35 2.97
C LYS A 64 13.64 -10.54 2.98
N GLU A 65 14.12 -11.40 3.89
CA GLU A 65 15.55 -11.69 3.99
C GLU A 65 15.96 -12.65 2.87
N ILE A 66 16.99 -12.25 2.11
CA ILE A 66 17.63 -13.10 1.11
C ILE A 66 18.64 -13.96 1.86
N LYS A 67 18.42 -15.28 1.81
CA LYS A 67 19.34 -16.30 2.32
C LYS A 67 20.42 -16.63 1.30
#